data_AF-A0A6P1Q4X5-F1
#
_entry.id   AF-A0A6P1Q4X5-F1
#
_cell.length_a   1.000
_cell.length_b   1.000
_cell.length_c   1.000
_cell.angle_alpha   90.00
_cell.angle_beta   90.00
_cell.angle_gamma   90.00
#
_symmetry.space_group_name_H-M   'P 1'
#
loop_
_entity.id
_entity.type
_entity.pdbx_description
1 polymer ?
#
loop_
_entity_poly.entity_id
_entity_poly.type
_entity_poly.pdbx_seq_one_letter_code
_entity_poly.pdbx_strand_id
1 'polypeptide(L)'
;MRDLALEGALVSYKNNPDGTTSPYEINVTLMDALSKQDDDDDTRIRRFMLAHAILLAFPGVPAIYIQSILGSRNDNEGVKVAGHNRAINREKYALSFIEKALAGGDYLRQQIFNRLSALIQLRTRQPAFHPDNPLEILDGDNRLLIMRRYTPDRENGLLCLFNLSSKSVDASLPEAKKYRDIVEQRVIDGARPVTLAPWGYLWLKGQQA
;
A
#
# COMPACT_ATOMS: atom_id res chain seq x y z
N MET A 1 1.58 -17.96 8.44
CA MET A 1 1.77 -17.91 9.91
C MET A 1 3.22 -18.07 10.29
N ARG A 2 3.86 -19.21 10.00
CA ARG A 2 5.28 -19.44 10.35
C ARG A 2 6.21 -18.40 9.74
N ASP A 3 6.04 -18.08 8.46
CA ASP A 3 6.89 -17.10 7.78
C ASP A 3 6.83 -15.72 8.43
N LEU A 4 5.62 -15.19 8.69
CA LEU A 4 5.47 -13.92 9.40
C LEU A 4 6.06 -13.93 10.81
N ALA A 5 5.97 -15.06 11.52
CA ALA A 5 6.58 -15.19 12.84
C ALA A 5 8.11 -15.18 12.78
N LEU A 6 8.70 -15.80 11.74
CA LEU A 6 10.14 -15.70 11.46
C LEU A 6 10.56 -14.26 11.13
N GLU A 7 9.68 -13.50 10.51
CA GLU A 7 9.87 -12.07 10.21
C GLU A 7 9.52 -11.14 11.40
N GLY A 8 9.20 -11.69 12.59
CA GLY A 8 9.02 -10.91 13.83
C GLY A 8 7.59 -10.58 14.21
N ALA A 9 6.58 -11.17 13.55
CA ALA A 9 5.21 -11.13 14.04
C ALA A 9 5.03 -12.01 15.28
N LEU A 10 4.18 -11.58 16.22
CA LEU A 10 3.87 -12.35 17.43
C LEU A 10 2.51 -13.03 17.32
N VAL A 11 2.43 -14.32 17.63
CA VAL A 11 1.20 -15.10 17.52
C VAL A 11 0.57 -15.27 18.90
N SER A 12 -0.67 -14.82 19.06
CA SER A 12 -1.50 -15.14 20.23
C SER A 12 -2.23 -16.46 19.99
N TYR A 13 -2.25 -17.33 20.99
CA TYR A 13 -2.92 -18.63 20.94
C TYR A 13 -4.12 -18.64 21.89
N LYS A 14 -5.19 -19.32 21.49
CA LYS A 14 -6.32 -19.64 22.36
C LYS A 14 -6.24 -21.10 22.81
N ASN A 15 -6.70 -21.38 24.02
CA ASN A 15 -6.87 -22.73 24.51
C ASN A 15 -8.20 -23.30 24.01
N ASN A 16 -8.17 -24.54 23.54
CA ASN A 16 -9.35 -25.28 23.12
C ASN A 16 -9.87 -26.16 24.28
N PRO A 17 -11.15 -26.57 24.26
CA PRO A 17 -11.72 -27.44 25.31
C PRO A 17 -11.04 -28.80 25.46
N ASP A 18 -10.35 -29.27 24.42
CA ASP A 18 -9.60 -30.53 24.39
C ASP A 18 -8.16 -30.41 24.95
N GLY A 19 -7.79 -29.24 25.50
CA GLY A 19 -6.46 -28.96 26.04
C GLY A 19 -5.40 -28.59 24.99
N THR A 20 -5.75 -28.59 23.70
CA THR A 20 -4.87 -28.11 22.64
C THR A 20 -4.87 -26.58 22.57
N THR A 21 -3.94 -26.01 21.80
CA THR A 21 -3.97 -24.58 21.47
C THR A 21 -4.09 -24.36 19.98
N SER A 22 -4.71 -23.23 19.60
CA SER A 22 -4.81 -22.82 18.20
C SER A 22 -4.41 -21.36 18.04
N PRO A 23 -3.68 -21.00 16.97
CA PRO A 23 -3.39 -19.61 16.68
C PRO A 23 -4.70 -18.84 16.48
N TYR A 24 -4.80 -17.67 17.10
CA TYR A 24 -6.00 -16.84 17.07
C TYR A 24 -5.73 -15.44 16.47
N GLU A 25 -4.56 -14.87 16.75
CA GLU A 25 -4.23 -13.50 16.33
C GLU A 25 -2.75 -13.42 15.91
N ILE A 26 -2.49 -12.74 14.79
CA ILE A 26 -1.14 -12.31 14.41
C ILE A 26 -1.02 -10.84 14.79
N ASN A 27 0.01 -10.53 15.56
CA ASN A 27 0.31 -9.18 16.00
C ASN A 27 1.55 -8.70 15.25
N VAL A 28 1.35 -7.72 14.38
CA VAL A 28 2.39 -7.14 13.51
C VAL A 28 1.90 -5.79 13.00
N THR A 29 2.82 -4.88 12.67
CA THR A 29 2.50 -3.68 11.88
C THR A 29 2.22 -4.05 10.43
N LEU A 30 1.46 -3.22 9.70
CA LEU A 30 1.25 -3.47 8.27
C LEU A 30 2.57 -3.41 7.48
N MET A 31 3.51 -2.54 7.88
CA MET A 31 4.82 -2.42 7.26
C MET A 31 5.60 -3.75 7.34
N ASP A 32 5.68 -4.33 8.54
CA ASP A 32 6.40 -5.58 8.77
C ASP A 32 5.63 -6.80 8.26
N ALA A 33 4.30 -6.72 8.15
CA ALA A 33 3.53 -7.79 7.50
C ALA A 33 3.80 -7.90 5.99
N LEU A 34 4.20 -6.78 5.35
CA LEU A 34 4.47 -6.71 3.91
C LEU A 34 5.97 -6.84 3.59
N SER A 35 6.82 -6.86 4.60
CA SER A 35 8.27 -6.75 4.45
C SER A 35 8.99 -7.89 5.17
N LYS A 36 10.20 -8.19 4.73
CA LYS A 36 11.13 -9.02 5.50
C LYS A 36 11.96 -8.15 6.44
N GLN A 37 12.51 -8.77 7.47
CA GLN A 37 13.42 -8.08 8.39
C GLN A 37 14.68 -7.56 7.70
N ASP A 38 15.16 -8.28 6.69
CA ASP A 38 16.38 -7.95 5.94
C ASP A 38 16.15 -7.08 4.70
N ASP A 39 14.89 -6.79 4.33
CA ASP A 39 14.59 -5.85 3.24
C ASP A 39 15.24 -4.47 3.54
N ASP A 40 15.66 -3.75 2.50
CA ASP A 40 16.07 -2.35 2.63
C ASP A 40 14.83 -1.43 2.74
N ASP A 41 15.03 -0.20 3.23
CA ASP A 41 13.92 0.74 3.42
C ASP A 41 13.24 1.15 2.11
N ASP A 42 13.95 1.23 0.99
CA ASP A 42 13.32 1.56 -0.29
C ASP A 42 12.41 0.42 -0.76
N THR A 43 12.79 -0.83 -0.52
CA THR A 43 11.94 -2.00 -0.78
C THR A 43 10.69 -1.98 0.09
N ARG A 44 10.82 -1.64 1.37
CA ARG A 44 9.67 -1.46 2.29
C ARG A 44 8.74 -0.37 1.80
N ILE A 45 9.29 0.80 1.46
CA ILE A 45 8.54 1.93 0.95
C ILE A 45 7.76 1.53 -0.31
N ARG A 46 8.41 0.86 -1.27
CA ARG A 46 7.73 0.42 -2.51
C ARG A 46 6.56 -0.52 -2.22
N ARG A 47 6.75 -1.56 -1.40
CA ARG A 47 5.66 -2.51 -1.05
C ARG A 47 4.54 -1.84 -0.27
N PHE A 48 4.88 -0.95 0.67
CA PHE A 48 3.90 -0.27 1.49
C PHE A 48 3.07 0.73 0.69
N MET A 49 3.72 1.50 -0.19
CA MET A 49 3.04 2.42 -1.11
C MET A 49 2.16 1.68 -2.11
N LEU A 50 2.61 0.53 -2.64
CA LEU A 50 1.80 -0.34 -3.49
C LEU A 50 0.50 -0.77 -2.79
N ALA A 51 0.61 -1.30 -1.56
CA ALA A 51 -0.56 -1.75 -0.80
C ALA A 51 -1.58 -0.62 -0.58
N HIS A 52 -1.09 0.59 -0.25
CA HIS A 52 -1.95 1.75 -0.08
C HIS A 52 -2.49 2.29 -1.40
N ALA A 53 -1.73 2.23 -2.50
CA ALA A 53 -2.23 2.60 -3.82
C ALA A 53 -3.36 1.68 -4.28
N ILE A 54 -3.31 0.39 -3.93
CA ILE A 54 -4.42 -0.55 -4.16
C ILE A 54 -5.62 -0.15 -3.28
N LEU A 55 -5.43 0.00 -1.96
CA LEU A 55 -6.49 0.41 -1.03
C LEU A 55 -7.19 1.70 -1.49
N LEU A 56 -6.39 2.70 -1.92
CA LEU A 56 -6.85 4.00 -2.39
C LEU A 56 -7.40 3.98 -3.82
N ALA A 57 -7.38 2.85 -4.53
CA ALA A 57 -8.01 2.72 -5.85
C ALA A 57 -9.34 1.95 -5.79
N PHE A 58 -9.59 1.16 -4.73
CA PHE A 58 -10.85 0.43 -4.58
C PHE A 58 -12.05 1.36 -4.28
N PRO A 59 -13.27 0.98 -4.70
CA PRO A 59 -14.51 1.63 -4.29
C PRO A 59 -14.70 1.58 -2.77
N GLY A 60 -15.23 2.66 -2.19
CA GLY A 60 -15.48 2.78 -0.75
C GLY A 60 -14.65 3.86 -0.06
N VAL A 61 -14.68 3.85 1.27
CA VAL A 61 -13.97 4.80 2.14
C VAL A 61 -12.71 4.12 2.67
N PRO A 62 -11.51 4.48 2.20
CA PRO A 62 -10.27 3.87 2.65
C PRO A 62 -9.97 4.29 4.09
N ALA A 63 -9.83 3.30 4.99
CA ALA A 63 -9.41 3.52 6.36
C ALA A 63 -7.89 3.34 6.47
N ILE A 64 -7.18 4.40 6.88
CA ILE A 64 -5.73 4.36 7.07
C ILE A 64 -5.44 4.42 8.56
N TYR A 65 -4.72 3.42 9.06
CA TYR A 65 -4.38 3.34 10.47
C TYR A 65 -3.28 4.35 10.82
N ILE A 66 -3.33 4.91 12.03
CA ILE A 66 -2.37 5.94 12.47
C ILE A 66 -0.92 5.44 12.45
N GLN A 67 -0.67 4.17 12.82
CA GLN A 67 0.67 3.58 12.73
C GLN A 67 1.15 3.44 11.28
N SER A 68 0.22 3.25 10.34
CA SER A 68 0.54 3.15 8.92
C SER A 68 0.98 4.50 8.34
N ILE A 69 0.25 5.58 8.61
CA ILE A 69 0.63 6.91 8.09
C ILE A 69 1.89 7.47 8.74
N LEU A 70 2.20 7.05 9.98
CA LEU A 70 3.43 7.41 10.69
C LEU A 70 4.63 6.51 10.35
N GLY A 71 4.48 5.55 9.41
CA GLY A 71 5.56 4.67 8.96
C GLY A 71 6.11 3.75 10.04
N SER A 72 5.28 3.31 10.99
CA SER A 72 5.71 2.55 12.15
C SER A 72 6.18 1.13 11.81
N ARG A 73 7.21 0.68 12.54
CA ARG A 73 7.68 -0.70 12.62
C ARG A 73 7.16 -1.35 13.90
N ASN A 74 7.33 -2.66 14.03
CA ASN A 74 6.96 -3.43 15.22
C ASN A 74 7.57 -2.84 16.50
N ASP A 75 6.71 -2.43 17.43
CA ASP A 75 7.08 -1.89 18.74
C ASP A 75 7.32 -3.03 19.75
N ASN A 76 8.49 -3.67 19.62
CA ASN A 76 8.88 -4.76 20.51
C ASN A 76 9.07 -4.31 21.97
N GLU A 77 9.54 -3.09 22.19
CA GLU A 77 9.67 -2.55 23.55
C GLU A 77 8.29 -2.29 24.17
N GLY A 78 7.35 -1.75 23.39
CA GLY A 78 5.96 -1.60 23.82
C GLY A 78 5.29 -2.92 24.19
N VAL A 79 5.61 -4.02 23.48
CA VAL A 79 5.17 -5.37 23.88
C VAL A 79 5.74 -5.77 25.23
N LYS A 80 7.05 -5.59 25.45
CA LYS A 80 7.70 -5.92 26.73
C LYS A 80 7.09 -5.14 27.90
N VAL A 81 6.85 -3.84 27.71
CA VAL A 81 6.27 -2.96 28.73
C VAL A 81 4.80 -3.29 29.01
N ALA A 82 4.00 -3.54 27.97
CA ALA A 82 2.56 -3.80 28.11
C ALA A 82 2.23 -5.24 28.54
N GLY A 83 3.14 -6.19 28.33
CA GLY A 83 2.94 -7.61 28.64
C GLY A 83 1.97 -8.34 27.71
N HIS A 84 1.64 -7.78 26.54
CA HIS A 84 0.76 -8.43 25.57
C HIS A 84 1.13 -8.14 24.11
N ASN A 85 0.98 -9.13 23.23
CA ASN A 85 1.42 -9.06 21.83
C ASN A 85 0.77 -7.93 21.03
N ARG A 86 -0.51 -7.62 21.27
CA ARG A 86 -1.26 -6.56 20.55
C ARG A 86 -0.68 -5.15 20.70
N ALA A 87 0.25 -4.93 21.64
CA ALA A 87 0.94 -3.65 21.78
C ALA A 87 1.89 -3.36 20.60
N ILE A 88 2.33 -4.39 19.88
CA ILE A 88 3.35 -4.28 18.82
C ILE A 88 2.99 -3.30 17.69
N ASN A 89 1.70 -3.07 17.45
CA ASN A 89 1.18 -2.16 16.45
C ASN A 89 0.34 -1.06 17.11
N ARG A 90 0.72 -0.62 18.31
CA ARG A 90 -0.01 0.40 19.10
C ARG A 90 0.93 1.40 19.78
N GLU A 91 2.13 1.57 19.24
CA GLU A 91 3.16 2.49 19.76
C GLU A 91 2.59 3.88 20.07
N LYS A 92 3.00 4.43 21.21
CA LYS A 92 2.62 5.78 21.63
C LYS A 92 3.80 6.71 21.46
N TYR A 93 3.61 7.76 20.68
CA TYR A 93 4.66 8.73 20.40
C TYR A 93 4.53 9.95 21.30
N ALA A 94 5.65 10.40 21.86
CA ALA A 94 5.76 11.79 22.26
C ALA A 94 5.69 12.67 21.01
N LEU A 95 4.88 13.74 21.06
CA LEU A 95 4.65 14.62 19.90
C LEU A 95 5.96 15.17 19.33
N SER A 96 6.83 15.68 20.20
CA SER A 96 8.14 16.24 19.81
C SER A 96 9.08 15.21 19.16
N PHE A 97 8.93 13.93 19.48
CA PHE A 97 9.70 12.86 18.85
C PHE A 97 9.20 12.61 17.44
N ILE A 98 7.88 12.39 17.28
CA ILE A 98 7.33 12.03 15.97
C ILE A 98 7.45 13.20 14.98
N GLU A 99 7.29 14.44 15.42
CA GLU A 99 7.50 15.62 14.57
C GLU A 99 8.93 15.66 14.01
N LYS A 100 9.95 15.43 14.85
CA LYS A 100 11.35 15.38 14.42
C LYS A 100 11.62 14.22 13.47
N ALA A 101 11.06 13.04 13.76
CA ALA A 101 11.19 11.87 12.90
C ALA A 101 10.64 12.16 11.49
N LEU A 102 9.43 12.71 11.40
CA LEU A 102 8.78 13.08 10.13
C LEU A 102 9.48 14.24 9.41
N ALA A 103 10.15 15.14 10.14
CA ALA A 103 10.93 16.24 9.59
C ALA A 103 12.32 15.83 9.06
N GLY A 104 12.63 14.53 8.99
CA GLY A 104 13.87 14.00 8.44
C GLY A 104 14.80 13.34 9.45
N GLY A 105 14.37 13.23 10.71
CA GLY A 105 15.09 12.45 11.73
C GLY A 105 15.00 10.94 11.53
N ASP A 106 14.03 10.46 10.74
CA ASP A 106 13.85 9.05 10.36
C ASP A 106 13.44 8.99 8.88
N TYR A 107 14.33 8.42 8.04
CA TYR A 107 14.12 8.36 6.59
C TYR A 107 12.85 7.59 6.23
N LEU A 108 12.65 6.39 6.79
CA LEU A 108 11.51 5.55 6.46
C LEU A 108 10.20 6.25 6.85
N ARG A 109 10.08 6.74 8.08
CA ARG A 109 8.86 7.43 8.54
C ARG A 109 8.57 8.68 7.72
N GLN A 110 9.60 9.49 7.42
CA GLN A 110 9.47 10.67 6.57
C GLN A 110 8.96 10.30 5.17
N GLN A 111 9.56 9.30 4.51
CA GLN A 111 9.16 8.89 3.17
C GLN A 111 7.72 8.37 3.15
N ILE A 112 7.34 7.55 4.12
CA ILE A 112 5.96 7.05 4.21
C ILE A 112 4.97 8.17 4.44
N PHE A 113 5.20 9.02 5.45
CA PHE A 113 4.28 10.11 5.77
C PHE A 113 4.09 11.05 4.58
N ASN A 114 5.17 11.47 3.92
CA ASN A 114 5.10 12.39 2.79
C ASN A 114 4.42 11.75 1.57
N ARG A 115 4.84 10.55 1.17
CA ARG A 115 4.33 9.90 -0.05
C ARG A 115 2.89 9.43 0.12
N LEU A 116 2.55 8.83 1.26
CA LEU A 116 1.17 8.39 1.53
C LEU A 116 0.23 9.58 1.67
N SER A 117 0.64 10.64 2.36
CA SER A 117 -0.16 11.88 2.43
C SER A 117 -0.39 12.48 1.04
N ALA A 118 0.64 12.56 0.20
CA ALA A 118 0.51 13.05 -1.17
C ALA A 118 -0.44 12.18 -2.01
N LEU A 119 -0.35 10.85 -1.89
CA LEU A 119 -1.22 9.92 -2.62
C LEU A 119 -2.69 10.02 -2.18
N ILE A 120 -2.94 10.21 -0.88
CA ILE A 120 -4.29 10.47 -0.35
C ILE A 120 -4.83 11.79 -0.91
N GLN A 121 -4.04 12.86 -0.88
CA GLN A 121 -4.43 14.17 -1.43
C GLN A 121 -4.63 14.11 -2.95
N LEU A 122 -3.89 13.26 -3.65
CA LEU A 122 -4.11 13.00 -5.07
C LEU A 122 -5.46 12.32 -5.28
N ARG A 123 -5.77 11.26 -4.50
CA ARG A 123 -7.04 10.51 -4.58
C ARG A 123 -8.24 11.44 -4.42
N THR A 124 -8.23 12.34 -3.43
CA THR A 124 -9.38 13.24 -3.16
C THR A 124 -9.71 14.17 -4.32
N ARG A 125 -8.76 14.41 -5.23
CA ARG A 125 -8.92 15.25 -6.41
C ARG A 125 -9.38 14.48 -7.65
N GLN A 126 -9.56 13.16 -7.57
CA GLN A 126 -9.98 12.34 -8.71
C GLN A 126 -11.44 11.92 -8.59
N PRO A 127 -12.36 12.47 -9.42
CA PRO A 127 -13.76 12.08 -9.42
C PRO A 127 -13.96 10.58 -9.65
N ALA A 128 -13.10 9.93 -10.45
CA ALA A 128 -13.15 8.49 -10.72
C ALA A 128 -13.09 7.62 -9.45
N PHE A 129 -12.48 8.11 -8.36
CA PHE A 129 -12.38 7.38 -7.10
C PHE A 129 -13.56 7.57 -6.15
N HIS A 130 -14.62 8.27 -6.57
CA HIS A 130 -15.87 8.34 -5.80
C HIS A 130 -16.35 6.94 -5.41
N PRO A 131 -16.82 6.71 -4.17
CA PRO A 131 -17.17 5.36 -3.68
C PRO A 131 -18.22 4.64 -4.52
N ASP A 132 -19.17 5.39 -5.08
CA ASP A 132 -20.26 4.82 -5.89
C ASP A 132 -19.87 4.52 -7.34
N ASN A 133 -18.69 4.97 -7.77
CA ASN A 133 -18.25 4.76 -9.13
C ASN A 133 -17.80 3.32 -9.35
N PRO A 134 -18.19 2.70 -10.48
CA PRO A 134 -17.90 1.30 -10.73
C PRO A 134 -16.39 1.05 -10.91
N LEU A 135 -16.04 -0.19 -10.62
CA LEU A 135 -14.72 -0.79 -10.80
C LEU A 135 -14.87 -1.94 -11.80
N GLU A 136 -13.95 -2.03 -12.73
CA GLU A 136 -13.76 -3.19 -13.61
C GLU A 136 -12.35 -3.72 -13.42
N ILE A 137 -12.21 -5.04 -13.25
CA ILE A 137 -10.91 -5.71 -13.26
C ILE A 137 -10.64 -6.17 -14.68
N LEU A 138 -9.44 -5.88 -15.19
CA LEU A 138 -9.01 -6.26 -16.53
C LEU A 138 -8.07 -7.46 -16.46
N ASP A 139 -8.18 -8.35 -17.43
CA ASP A 139 -7.25 -9.48 -17.56
C ASP A 139 -5.84 -9.00 -17.91
N GLY A 140 -4.84 -9.76 -17.46
CA GLY A 140 -3.43 -9.43 -17.67
C GLY A 140 -2.49 -10.52 -17.16
N ASP A 141 -1.19 -10.21 -17.11
CA ASP A 141 -0.19 -11.07 -16.47
C ASP A 141 -0.55 -11.31 -14.99
N ASN A 142 -0.40 -12.55 -14.49
CA ASN A 142 -0.74 -12.92 -13.10
C ASN A 142 0.02 -12.12 -12.02
N ARG A 143 1.11 -11.43 -12.40
CA ARG A 143 1.85 -10.52 -11.52
C ARG A 143 1.25 -9.12 -11.44
N LEU A 144 0.30 -8.80 -12.32
CA LEU A 144 -0.34 -7.50 -12.39
C LEU A 144 -1.78 -7.59 -11.86
N LEU A 145 -2.16 -6.60 -11.06
CA LEU A 145 -3.56 -6.24 -10.90
C LEU A 145 -3.81 -5.02 -11.77
N ILE A 146 -4.72 -5.15 -12.73
CA ILE A 146 -5.15 -4.06 -13.61
C ILE A 146 -6.62 -3.80 -13.35
N MET A 147 -6.95 -2.54 -13.06
CA MET A 147 -8.33 -2.15 -12.82
C MET A 147 -8.66 -0.81 -13.46
N ARG A 148 -9.92 -0.63 -13.85
CA ARG A 148 -10.44 0.62 -14.35
C ARG A 148 -11.49 1.16 -13.40
N ARG A 149 -11.34 2.43 -13.02
CA ARG A 149 -12.34 3.23 -12.31
C ARG A 149 -13.00 4.17 -13.29
N TYR A 150 -14.32 4.24 -13.24
CA TYR A 150 -15.11 5.08 -14.14
C TYR A 150 -15.57 6.34 -13.43
N THR A 151 -15.85 7.37 -14.20
CA THR A 151 -16.77 8.45 -13.81
C THR A 151 -18.15 8.19 -14.42
N PRO A 152 -19.22 8.85 -13.93
CA PRO A 152 -20.56 8.69 -14.50
C PRO A 152 -20.63 8.98 -16.01
N ASP A 153 -19.85 9.96 -16.49
CA ASP A 153 -19.72 10.32 -17.91
C ASP A 153 -18.82 9.36 -18.72
N ARG A 154 -18.08 8.47 -18.05
CA ARG A 154 -17.02 7.58 -18.59
C ARG A 154 -15.85 8.26 -19.32
N GLU A 155 -15.83 9.59 -19.44
CA GLU A 155 -14.76 10.34 -20.10
C GLU A 155 -13.54 10.54 -19.21
N ASN A 156 -13.74 10.61 -17.90
CA ASN A 156 -12.73 10.94 -16.90
C ASN A 156 -12.28 9.74 -16.05
N GLY A 157 -12.39 8.53 -16.59
CA GLY A 157 -11.96 7.31 -15.91
C GLY A 157 -10.45 7.25 -15.65
N LEU A 158 -10.05 6.39 -14.71
CA LEU A 158 -8.66 6.06 -14.42
C LEU A 158 -8.40 4.59 -14.69
N LEU A 159 -7.26 4.31 -15.30
CA LEU A 159 -6.69 2.98 -15.42
C LEU A 159 -5.58 2.84 -14.38
N CYS A 160 -5.70 1.89 -13.47
CA CYS A 160 -4.75 1.65 -12.39
C CYS A 160 -4.05 0.31 -12.62
N LEU A 161 -2.72 0.32 -12.60
CA LEU A 161 -1.89 -0.87 -12.76
C LEU A 161 -1.03 -1.03 -11.51
N PHE A 162 -0.90 -2.27 -11.02
CA PHE A 162 -0.18 -2.61 -9.81
C PHE A 162 0.68 -3.84 -10.06
N ASN A 163 2.01 -3.74 -9.93
CA ASN A 163 2.92 -4.87 -10.01
C ASN A 163 3.05 -5.52 -8.63
N LEU A 164 2.49 -6.71 -8.48
CA LEU A 164 2.48 -7.50 -7.24
C LEU A 164 3.69 -8.44 -7.14
N SER A 165 4.79 -8.14 -7.84
CA SER A 165 5.98 -8.98 -7.86
C SER A 165 7.28 -8.21 -7.62
N SER A 166 8.32 -8.96 -7.26
CA SER A 166 9.69 -8.47 -7.09
C SER A 166 10.45 -8.27 -8.41
N LYS A 167 9.81 -8.47 -9.56
CA LYS A 167 10.42 -8.36 -10.89
C LYS A 167 9.74 -7.26 -11.68
N SER A 168 10.46 -6.64 -12.61
CA SER A 168 9.82 -5.76 -13.59
C SER A 168 8.84 -6.55 -14.46
N VAL A 169 7.74 -5.92 -14.84
CA VAL A 169 6.70 -6.51 -15.67
C VAL A 169 6.28 -5.51 -16.74
N ASP A 170 6.26 -5.95 -17.99
CA ASP A 170 5.72 -5.16 -19.09
C ASP A 170 4.21 -5.38 -19.19
N ALA A 171 3.46 -4.29 -19.31
CA ALA A 171 2.01 -4.29 -19.43
C ALA A 171 1.58 -3.61 -20.73
N SER A 172 0.76 -4.30 -21.52
CA SER A 172 0.05 -3.68 -22.64
C SER A 172 -1.15 -2.90 -22.11
N LEU A 173 -1.30 -1.65 -22.54
CA LEU A 173 -2.46 -0.83 -22.18
C LEU A 173 -3.66 -1.19 -23.09
N PRO A 174 -4.90 -1.11 -22.57
CA PRO A 174 -6.09 -1.54 -23.31
C PRO A 174 -6.42 -0.67 -24.52
N GLU A 175 -5.91 0.57 -24.58
CA GLU A 175 -6.17 1.48 -25.70
C GLU A 175 -4.87 2.15 -26.15
N ALA A 176 -4.65 2.22 -27.46
CA ALA A 176 -3.48 2.87 -28.06
C ALA A 176 -3.65 4.41 -28.08
N LYS A 177 -3.63 5.02 -26.90
CA LYS A 177 -3.72 6.47 -26.71
C LYS A 177 -2.68 6.98 -25.72
N LYS A 178 -2.53 8.31 -25.63
CA LYS A 178 -1.69 8.92 -24.60
C LYS A 178 -2.39 8.86 -23.26
N TYR A 179 -1.64 8.44 -22.25
CA TYR A 179 -2.04 8.47 -20.86
C TYR A 179 -1.14 9.42 -20.10
N ARG A 180 -1.70 10.03 -19.06
CA ARG A 180 -0.94 10.76 -18.05
C ARG A 180 -0.91 9.96 -16.77
N ASP A 181 0.29 9.59 -16.33
CA ASP A 181 0.52 9.09 -14.99
C ASP A 181 0.30 10.25 -14.01
N ILE A 182 -0.77 10.20 -13.23
CA ILE A 182 -1.12 11.27 -12.31
C ILE A 182 -0.31 11.23 -11.00
N VAL A 183 0.46 10.15 -10.77
CA VAL A 183 1.35 10.04 -9.60
C VAL A 183 2.67 10.73 -9.93
N GLU A 184 3.34 10.29 -11.00
CA GLU A 184 4.68 10.79 -11.40
C GLU A 184 4.62 11.90 -12.47
N GLN A 185 3.41 12.30 -12.90
CA GLN A 185 3.16 13.40 -13.85
C GLN A 185 3.75 13.20 -15.26
N ARG A 186 4.15 11.97 -15.61
CA ARG A 186 4.72 11.61 -16.91
C ARG A 186 3.66 11.20 -17.94
N VAL A 187 3.98 11.37 -19.22
CA VAL A 187 3.13 10.91 -20.33
C VAL A 187 3.59 9.52 -20.77
N ILE A 188 2.63 8.61 -20.96
CA ILE A 188 2.84 7.23 -21.42
C ILE A 188 2.10 7.06 -22.74
N ASP A 189 2.81 6.53 -23.74
CA ASP A 189 2.23 6.15 -25.02
C ASP A 189 1.65 4.74 -24.91
N GLY A 190 0.32 4.62 -24.88
CA GLY A 190 -0.38 3.34 -24.82
C GLY A 190 -0.29 2.51 -26.09
N ALA A 191 0.30 3.03 -27.17
CA ALA A 191 0.64 2.21 -28.35
C ALA A 191 1.84 1.26 -28.09
N ARG A 192 2.53 1.40 -26.96
CA ARG A 192 3.67 0.56 -26.57
C ARG A 192 3.46 -0.03 -25.17
N PRO A 193 4.06 -1.19 -24.87
CA PRO A 193 4.06 -1.71 -23.51
C PRO A 193 4.72 -0.73 -22.54
N VAL A 194 4.18 -0.65 -21.32
CA VAL A 194 4.78 0.10 -20.21
C VAL A 194 5.39 -0.86 -19.21
N THR A 195 6.65 -0.61 -18.82
CA THR A 195 7.34 -1.40 -17.79
C THR A 195 7.01 -0.86 -16.40
N LEU A 196 6.44 -1.70 -15.55
CA LEU A 196 6.32 -1.44 -14.11
C LEU A 196 7.52 -2.04 -13.38
N ALA A 197 8.23 -1.21 -12.62
CA ALA A 197 9.29 -1.66 -11.71
C ALA A 197 8.74 -2.63 -10.65
N PRO A 198 9.59 -3.42 -9.96
CA PRO A 198 9.17 -4.24 -8.82
C PRO A 198 8.34 -3.44 -7.82
N TRP A 199 7.18 -3.98 -7.46
CA TRP A 199 6.22 -3.33 -6.56
C TRP A 199 5.72 -1.94 -7.02
N GLY A 200 5.90 -1.60 -8.29
CA GLY A 200 5.47 -0.33 -8.87
C GLY A 200 3.98 -0.28 -9.12
N TYR A 201 3.44 0.93 -9.20
CA TYR A 201 2.05 1.17 -9.58
C TYR A 201 1.92 2.41 -10.46
N LEU A 202 0.83 2.48 -11.22
CA LEU A 202 0.49 3.59 -12.09
C LEU A 202 -0.99 3.92 -11.91
N TRP A 203 -1.33 5.21 -11.82
CA TRP A 203 -2.69 5.69 -12.02
C TRP A 203 -2.71 6.55 -13.27
N LEU A 204 -3.40 6.09 -14.30
CA LEU A 204 -3.34 6.64 -15.65
C LEU A 204 -4.68 7.30 -16.00
N LYS A 205 -4.63 8.58 -16.34
CA LYS A 205 -5.75 9.31 -16.94
C LYS A 205 -5.55 9.39 -18.45
N GLY A 206 -6.55 8.98 -19.24
CA GLY A 206 -6.49 9.13 -20.70
C GLY A 206 -6.45 10.62 -21.08
N GLN A 207 -5.62 10.99 -22.05
CA GLN A 207 -5.68 12.31 -22.67
C GLN A 207 -6.67 12.25 -23.84
N GLN A 208 -7.61 13.20 -23.89
CA GLN A 208 -8.36 13.45 -25.12
C GLN A 208 -7.38 13.99 -26.17
N ALA A 209 -7.55 13.55 -27.41
CA ALA A 209 -6.73 13.94 -28.55
C ALA A 209 -6.90 15.43 -28.89
#